data_AF-A0A124FP86-F1
#
_entry.id   AF-A0A124FP86-F1
#
_cell.length_a   1.000
_cell.length_b   1.000
_cell.length_c   1.000
_cell.angle_alpha   90.00
_cell.angle_beta   90.00
_cell.angle_gamma   90.00
#
_symmetry.space_group_name_H-M   'P 1'
#
loop_
_entity.id
_entity.type
_entity.pdbx_description
1 polymer ?
#
loop_
_entity_poly.entity_id
_entity_poly.type
_entity_poly.pdbx_seq_one_letter_code
_entity_poly.pdbx_strand_id
1 'polypeptide(L)'
;MAIVQHDPLKPNPTISVDQVNPARLAIAAFAYPGGNCPGATVDLTGFQGGPVRIYLDTDGAISTDLYRDHCWLLAEAILPERRYDSEPTGQVDEHGQPIMTMVERQLNLNELNIIVFPLPEVA
;
A
#
# COMPACT_ATOMS: atom_id res chain seq x y z
N MET A 1 -2.94 -12.23 -4.32
CA MET A 1 -3.97 -11.54 -5.15
C MET A 1 -3.81 -10.08 -4.80
N ALA A 2 -3.42 -9.22 -5.75
CA ALA A 2 -2.68 -8.00 -5.44
C ALA A 2 -3.46 -6.69 -5.72
N ILE A 3 -4.28 -6.65 -6.78
CA ILE A 3 -5.08 -5.48 -7.15
C ILE A 3 -6.43 -5.96 -7.70
N VAL A 4 -7.51 -5.36 -7.21
CA VAL A 4 -8.88 -5.60 -7.62
C VAL A 4 -9.44 -4.31 -8.19
N GLN A 5 -9.78 -4.29 -9.47
CA GLN A 5 -10.40 -3.14 -10.11
C GLN A 5 -11.85 -3.01 -9.64
N HIS A 6 -12.20 -1.87 -9.05
CA HIS A 6 -13.55 -1.60 -8.56
C HIS A 6 -14.58 -1.63 -9.70
N ASP A 7 -14.24 -1.02 -10.84
CA ASP A 7 -15.02 -1.11 -12.08
C ASP A 7 -14.17 -1.76 -13.19
N PRO A 8 -14.42 -3.03 -13.54
CA PRO A 8 -13.71 -3.72 -14.60
C PRO A 8 -13.85 -3.09 -15.99
N LEU A 9 -14.88 -2.26 -16.23
CA LEU A 9 -15.08 -1.56 -17.50
C LEU A 9 -14.25 -0.28 -17.60
N LYS A 10 -13.78 0.24 -16.47
CA LYS A 10 -12.92 1.43 -16.37
C LYS A 10 -11.72 1.15 -15.47
N PRO A 11 -10.85 0.19 -15.86
CA PRO A 11 -9.71 -0.17 -15.03
C PRO A 11 -8.78 1.02 -14.85
N ASN A 12 -8.21 1.14 -13.67
CA ASN A 12 -7.13 2.07 -13.38
C ASN A 12 -5.80 1.30 -13.37
N PRO A 13 -4.97 1.46 -14.42
CA PRO A 13 -3.68 0.77 -14.56
C PRO A 13 -2.52 1.54 -13.90
N THR A 14 -2.75 2.72 -13.30
CA THR A 14 -1.66 3.56 -12.79
C THR A 14 -1.17 3.11 -11.42
N ILE A 15 -1.93 2.27 -10.74
CA ILE A 15 -1.59 1.76 -9.40
C ILE A 15 -1.03 0.35 -9.53
N SER A 16 0.11 0.12 -8.90
CA SER A 16 0.78 -1.18 -8.83
C SER A 16 1.48 -1.37 -7.49
N VAL A 17 1.76 -2.62 -7.11
CA VAL A 17 2.66 -2.90 -5.99
C VAL A 17 4.10 -2.73 -6.47
N ASP A 18 4.90 -2.00 -5.70
CA ASP A 18 6.32 -1.77 -5.99
C ASP A 18 7.08 -3.10 -6.01
N GLN A 19 7.84 -3.33 -7.08
CA GLN A 19 8.55 -4.59 -7.33
C GLN A 19 9.82 -4.76 -6.47
N VAL A 20 10.36 -3.66 -5.96
CA VAL A 20 11.57 -3.64 -5.12
C VAL A 20 11.20 -3.75 -3.64
N ASN A 21 10.14 -3.05 -3.22
CA ASN A 21 9.62 -3.13 -1.86
C ASN A 21 8.10 -3.41 -1.86
N PRO A 22 7.68 -4.66 -1.58
CA PRO A 22 6.27 -5.05 -1.65
C PRO A 22 5.40 -4.43 -0.56
N ALA A 23 5.95 -3.65 0.38
CA ALA A 23 5.19 -2.85 1.33
C ALA A 23 4.71 -1.51 0.75
N ARG A 24 5.11 -1.18 -0.50
CA ARG A 24 4.82 0.11 -1.13
C ARG A 24 3.85 -0.02 -2.29
N LEU A 25 2.94 0.96 -2.41
CA LEU A 25 2.17 1.19 -3.62
C LEU A 25 2.88 2.22 -4.49
N ALA A 26 3.05 1.88 -5.76
CA ALA A 26 3.52 2.80 -6.80
C ALA A 26 2.32 3.31 -7.61
N ILE A 27 2.27 4.62 -7.76
CA ILE A 27 1.24 5.35 -8.51
C ILE A 27 1.97 6.07 -9.64
N ALA A 28 1.74 5.63 -10.87
CA ALA A 28 2.30 6.26 -12.05
C ALA A 28 1.70 7.65 -12.27
N ALA A 29 2.41 8.51 -13.01
CA ALA A 29 1.86 9.80 -13.42
C ALA A 29 0.64 9.62 -14.33
N PHE A 30 -0.36 10.49 -14.19
CA PHE A 30 -1.55 10.50 -15.05
C PHE A 30 -2.19 11.89 -15.13
N ALA A 31 -2.91 12.15 -16.21
CA ALA A 31 -3.70 13.36 -16.38
C ALA A 31 -5.09 13.18 -15.75
N TYR A 32 -5.65 14.27 -15.23
CA TYR A 32 -7.01 14.35 -14.69
C TYR A 32 -7.60 15.74 -15.00
N PRO A 33 -8.92 15.98 -14.85
CA PRO A 33 -9.54 17.26 -15.21
C PRO A 33 -8.92 18.52 -14.62
N GLY A 34 -8.27 18.41 -13.46
CA GLY A 34 -7.62 19.53 -12.77
C GLY A 34 -6.14 19.72 -13.09
N GLY A 35 -5.52 18.82 -13.87
CA GLY A 35 -4.10 18.91 -14.22
C GLY A 35 -3.42 17.56 -14.38
N ASN A 36 -2.21 17.43 -13.82
CA ASN A 36 -1.44 16.19 -13.87
C ASN A 36 -1.05 15.77 -12.46
N CYS A 37 -1.22 14.48 -12.16
CA CYS A 37 -0.59 13.85 -11.02
C CYS A 37 0.82 13.43 -11.46
N PRO A 38 1.89 13.86 -10.75
CA PRO A 38 3.26 13.44 -11.07
C PRO A 38 3.54 11.98 -10.73
N GLY A 39 2.60 11.30 -10.06
CA GLY A 39 2.81 9.99 -9.46
C GLY A 39 3.45 10.08 -8.09
N ALA A 40 3.46 8.96 -7.37
CA ALA A 40 4.06 8.84 -6.05
C ALA A 40 4.34 7.38 -5.70
N THR A 41 5.22 7.17 -4.73
CA THR A 41 5.37 5.88 -4.04
C THR A 41 4.98 6.07 -2.58
N VAL A 42 4.06 5.26 -2.08
CA VAL A 42 3.56 5.35 -0.70
C VAL A 42 3.92 4.07 0.05
N ASP A 43 4.66 4.20 1.13
CA ASP A 43 5.00 3.07 2.02
C ASP A 43 3.87 2.81 3.00
N LEU A 44 3.30 1.60 2.96
CA LEU A 44 2.11 1.25 3.72
C LEU A 44 2.41 0.58 5.07
N THR A 45 3.68 0.36 5.40
CA THR A 45 4.10 -0.30 6.64
C THR A 45 3.53 0.40 7.90
N GLY A 46 3.48 1.74 7.87
CA GLY A 46 2.97 2.55 8.98
C GLY A 46 1.46 2.41 9.24
N PHE A 47 0.71 1.85 8.29
CA PHE A 47 -0.75 1.75 8.33
C PHE A 47 -1.24 0.33 8.71
N GLN A 48 -0.32 -0.59 9.01
CA GLN A 48 -0.66 -1.97 9.41
C GLN A 48 -1.59 -2.00 10.64
N GLY A 49 -2.56 -2.91 10.61
CA GLY A 49 -3.59 -3.06 11.64
C GLY A 49 -4.85 -2.21 11.41
N GLY A 50 -4.95 -1.51 10.28
CA GLY A 50 -6.09 -0.65 9.97
C GLY A 50 -6.39 -0.52 8.47
N PRO A 51 -7.44 0.25 8.14
CA PRO A 51 -7.73 0.62 6.77
C PRO A 51 -6.71 1.65 6.28
N VAL A 52 -6.41 1.60 4.99
CA VAL A 52 -5.66 2.63 4.28
C VAL A 52 -6.42 3.07 3.05
N ARG A 53 -6.38 4.35 2.77
CA ARG A 53 -6.97 4.96 1.57
C ARG A 53 -5.96 5.89 0.92
N ILE A 54 -5.91 5.84 -0.40
CA ILE A 54 -5.05 6.67 -1.23
C ILE A 54 -5.96 7.62 -2.02
N TYR A 55 -5.70 8.90 -1.90
CA TYR A 55 -6.50 9.96 -2.50
C TYR A 55 -5.69 10.80 -3.49
N LEU A 56 -6.38 11.43 -4.43
CA LEU A 56 -5.89 12.51 -5.27
C LEU A 56 -6.56 13.83 -4.85
N ASP A 57 -5.74 14.84 -4.59
CA ASP A 57 -6.18 16.20 -4.31
C ASP A 57 -6.26 17.06 -5.58
N THR A 58 -6.91 18.22 -5.48
CA THR A 58 -7.14 19.14 -6.61
C THR A 58 -5.88 19.72 -7.21
N ASP A 59 -4.76 19.69 -6.48
CA ASP A 59 -3.45 20.14 -6.94
C ASP A 59 -2.62 19.01 -7.57
N GLY A 60 -3.16 17.79 -7.62
CA GLY A 60 -2.50 16.61 -8.14
C GLY A 60 -1.66 15.86 -7.11
N ALA A 61 -1.66 16.30 -5.85
CA ALA A 61 -0.96 15.60 -4.78
C ALA A 61 -1.67 14.29 -4.40
N ILE A 62 -0.86 13.30 -4.00
CA ILE A 62 -1.35 12.06 -3.42
C ILE A 62 -1.41 12.22 -1.89
N SER A 63 -2.54 11.85 -1.30
CA SER A 63 -2.76 11.89 0.15
C SER A 63 -3.20 10.54 0.71
N THR A 64 -2.91 10.34 1.99
CA THR A 64 -3.41 9.22 2.81
C THR A 64 -4.13 9.68 4.08
N ASP A 65 -4.33 11.00 4.21
CA ASP A 65 -5.03 11.59 5.35
C ASP A 65 -6.50 11.16 5.36
N LEU A 66 -6.99 10.73 6.52
CA LEU A 66 -8.37 10.31 6.72
C LEU A 66 -9.22 11.39 7.39
N TYR A 67 -8.61 12.50 7.83
CA TYR A 67 -9.24 13.54 8.65
C TYR A 67 -9.60 14.80 7.87
N ARG A 68 -9.44 14.78 6.54
CA ARG A 68 -9.85 15.87 5.65
C ARG A 68 -10.57 15.33 4.44
N ASP A 69 -11.31 16.21 3.78
CA ASP A 69 -11.98 15.88 2.53
C ASP A 69 -10.98 15.82 1.38
N HIS A 70 -11.21 14.85 0.49
CA HIS A 70 -10.40 14.57 -0.68
C HIS A 70 -11.29 14.47 -1.92
N CYS A 71 -10.78 14.85 -3.09
CA CYS A 71 -11.59 14.89 -4.30
C CYS A 71 -11.84 13.52 -4.91
N TRP A 72 -10.81 12.69 -5.00
CA TRP A 72 -10.93 11.36 -5.62
C TRP A 72 -10.24 10.29 -4.77
N LEU A 73 -10.95 9.19 -4.53
CA LEU A 73 -10.37 7.97 -3.97
C LEU A 73 -9.76 7.16 -5.11
N LEU A 74 -8.47 6.82 -4.99
CA LEU A 74 -7.72 6.07 -5.99
C LEU A 74 -7.58 4.59 -5.62
N ALA A 75 -7.32 4.30 -4.34
CA ALA A 75 -7.21 2.94 -3.84
C ALA A 75 -7.59 2.84 -2.37
N GLU A 76 -8.07 1.66 -1.94
CA GLU A 76 -8.23 1.33 -0.54
C GLU A 76 -7.89 -0.13 -0.24
N ALA A 77 -7.43 -0.40 0.97
CA ALA A 77 -7.16 -1.75 1.45
C ALA A 77 -7.34 -1.83 2.97
N ILE A 78 -7.60 -3.05 3.47
CA ILE A 78 -7.48 -3.36 4.89
C ILE A 78 -6.13 -4.05 5.10
N LEU A 79 -5.25 -3.43 5.88
CA LEU A 79 -3.93 -3.97 6.12
C LEU A 79 -3.93 -4.88 7.36
N PRO A 80 -3.23 -6.02 7.31
CA PRO A 80 -3.11 -6.90 8.47
C PRO A 80 -2.35 -6.20 9.59
N GLU A 81 -2.56 -6.65 10.82
CA GLU A 81 -1.71 -6.29 11.96
C GLU A 81 -0.24 -6.67 11.69
N ARG A 82 0.67 -6.02 12.42
CA ARG A 82 2.10 -6.37 12.37
C ARG A 82 2.29 -7.82 12.81
N ARG A 83 3.04 -8.56 12.01
CA ARG A 83 3.36 -9.97 12.27
C ARG A 83 4.82 -10.07 12.67
N TYR A 84 5.11 -10.99 13.56
CA TYR A 84 6.46 -11.26 14.03
C TYR A 84 6.73 -12.76 13.90
N ASP A 85 7.89 -13.09 13.36
CA ASP A 85 8.38 -14.46 13.26
C ASP A 85 9.41 -14.73 14.36
N SER A 86 9.46 -15.97 14.83
CA SER A 86 10.50 -16.41 15.76
C SER A 86 11.65 -17.03 14.97
N GLU A 87 12.82 -16.42 15.03
CA GLU A 87 14.02 -16.86 14.32
C GLU A 87 15.17 -17.13 15.30
N PRO A 88 16.00 -18.17 15.05
CA PRO A 88 17.18 -18.41 15.86
C PRO A 88 18.21 -17.29 15.63
N THR A 89 18.75 -16.78 16.73
CA THR A 89 19.80 -15.73 16.71
C THR A 89 21.17 -16.22 16.23
N GLY A 90 21.34 -17.53 16.06
CA GLY A 90 22.64 -18.17 15.83
C GLY A 90 23.47 -18.41 17.10
N GLN A 91 22.95 -18.03 18.27
CA GLN A 91 23.55 -18.30 19.58
C GLN A 91 22.80 -19.42 20.30
N VAL A 92 23.49 -20.07 21.23
CA VAL A 92 22.91 -21.08 22.13
C VAL A 92 23.07 -20.64 23.58
N ASP A 93 22.15 -21.04 24.44
CA ASP A 93 22.22 -20.80 25.89
C ASP A 93 23.16 -21.80 26.60
N GLU A 94 23.23 -21.70 27.94
CA GLU A 94 24.08 -22.57 28.77
C GLU A 94 23.73 -24.06 28.71
N HIS A 95 22.54 -24.40 28.21
CA HIS A 95 22.06 -25.76 28.02
C HIS A 95 22.16 -26.23 26.56
N GLY A 96 22.75 -25.42 25.68
CA GLY A 96 22.91 -25.71 24.26
C GLY A 96 21.63 -25.52 23.44
N GLN A 97 20.60 -24.86 23.98
CA GLN A 97 19.37 -24.57 23.25
C GLN A 97 19.49 -23.27 22.44
N PRO A 98 18.99 -23.22 21.19
CA PRO A 98 19.03 -22.00 20.38
C PRO A 98 18.27 -20.84 21.03
N ILE A 99 18.92 -19.69 21.15
CA ILE A 99 18.26 -18.45 21.58
C ILE A 99 17.44 -17.92 20.41
N MET A 100 16.14 -17.78 20.62
CA MET A 100 15.20 -17.27 19.62
C MET A 100 15.00 -15.76 19.80
N THR A 101 14.80 -15.03 18.69
CA THR A 101 14.38 -13.64 18.68
C THR A 101 13.09 -13.47 17.89
N MET A 102 12.33 -12.44 18.20
CA MET A 102 11.19 -12.03 17.38
C MET A 102 11.67 -11.03 16.32
N VAL A 103 11.41 -11.32 15.06
CA VAL A 103 11.73 -10.46 13.92
C VAL A 103 10.42 -10.01 13.28
N GLU A 104 10.28 -8.70 13.04
CA GLU A 104 9.09 -8.18 12.37
C GLU A 104 9.05 -8.65 10.91
N ARG A 105 7.94 -9.29 10.53
CA ARG A 105 7.70 -9.69 9.15
C ARG A 105 7.28 -8.48 8.34
N GLN A 106 7.99 -8.22 7.26
CA GLN A 106 7.67 -7.15 6.31
C GLN A 106 6.27 -7.33 5.70
N LEU A 107 5.55 -6.22 5.54
CA LEU A 107 4.29 -6.17 4.81
C LEU A 107 4.49 -6.58 3.34
N ASN A 108 3.68 -7.52 2.85
CA ASN A 108 3.64 -7.91 1.45
C ASN A 108 2.26 -7.62 0.85
N LEU A 109 2.16 -6.53 0.09
CA LEU A 109 0.90 -6.11 -0.54
C LEU A 109 0.43 -7.06 -1.63
N ASN A 110 1.29 -7.91 -2.20
CA ASN A 110 0.89 -8.90 -3.22
C ASN A 110 -0.03 -10.00 -2.67
N GLU A 111 -0.08 -10.14 -1.35
CA GLU A 111 -0.92 -11.08 -0.62
C GLU A 111 -2.27 -10.48 -0.20
N LEU A 112 -2.53 -9.19 -0.50
CA LEU A 112 -3.69 -8.45 -0.02
C LEU A 112 -4.59 -7.95 -1.16
N ASN A 113 -5.89 -7.91 -0.88
CA ASN A 113 -6.85 -7.30 -1.79
C ASN A 113 -6.81 -5.77 -1.66
N ILE A 114 -6.26 -5.11 -2.66
CA ILE A 114 -6.26 -3.66 -2.81
C ILE A 114 -7.34 -3.30 -3.83
N ILE A 115 -8.38 -2.60 -3.42
CA ILE A 115 -9.43 -2.13 -4.31
C ILE A 115 -8.93 -0.85 -4.97
N VAL A 116 -8.90 -0.82 -6.29
CA VAL A 116 -8.43 0.30 -7.10
C VAL A 116 -9.59 0.88 -7.88
N PHE A 117 -9.80 2.18 -7.74
CA PHE A 117 -10.93 2.91 -8.33
C PHE A 117 -10.55 3.52 -9.68
N PRO A 118 -11.53 3.70 -10.59
CA PRO A 118 -11.32 4.37 -11.87
C PRO A 118 -10.67 5.75 -11.70
N LEU A 119 -9.85 6.13 -12.69
CA LEU A 119 -9.30 7.48 -12.74
C LEU A 119 -10.40 8.51 -13.02
N PRO A 120 -10.21 9.76 -12.58
CA PRO A 120 -11.09 10.86 -13.00
C PRO A 120 -11.01 11.05 -14.52
N GLU A 121 -12.16 11.08 -15.19
CA GLU A 121 -12.23 11.20 -16.64
C GLU A 121 -11.83 12.60 -17.10
N VAL A 122 -10.83 12.68 -17.99
CA VAL A 122 -10.51 13.90 -18.72
C VAL A 122 -11.52 14.06 -19.86
N ALA A 123 -12.19 15.20 -19.93
CA ALA A 123 -13.16 15.53 -20.99
C ALA A 123 -12.48 15.75 -22.35
#